data_AF-A0A7L1NVI3-F1
#
_entry.id   AF-A0A7L1NVI3-F1
#
_cell.length_a   1.000
_cell.length_b   1.000
_cell.length_c   1.000
_cell.angle_alpha   90.00
_cell.angle_beta   90.00
_cell.angle_gamma   90.00
#
_symmetry.space_group_name_H-M   'P 1'
#
loop_
_entity.id
_entity.type
_entity.pdbx_description
1 polymer ?
#
loop_
_entity_poly.entity_id
_entity_poly.type
_entity_poly.pdbx_seq_one_letter_code
_entity_poly.pdbx_strand_id
1 'polypeptide(L)' 'KSLNIVLGLDGSVKLTDFGTAALIPTRQSTLRARVGTHRWMAPEVLRGTPYGPKVDIWSLGITAIEMVEGGLPY' A
#
# COMPACT_ATOMS: atom_id res chain seq x y z
N LYS A 1 3.13 3.58 -2.13
CA LYS A 1 3.59 4.93 -2.54
C LYS A 1 5.09 4.92 -2.62
N SER A 2 5.66 5.50 -3.69
CA SER A 2 7.11 5.59 -3.89
C SER A 2 7.87 6.20 -2.71
N LEU A 3 7.30 7.23 -2.06
CA LEU A 3 7.90 7.92 -0.91
C LEU A 3 8.14 7.04 0.32
N ASN A 4 7.45 5.90 0.42
CA ASN A 4 7.56 4.97 1.55
C ASN A 4 8.58 3.85 1.24
N ILE A 5 9.35 3.99 0.16
CA ILE A 5 10.40 3.07 -0.26
C ILE A 5 11.72 3.85 -0.27
N VAL A 6 12.65 3.48 0.60
CA VAL A 6 13.95 4.15 0.75
C VAL A 6 15.08 3.21 0.32
N LEU A 7 16.06 3.76 -0.39
CA LEU A 7 17.25 3.07 -0.86
C LEU A 7 18.45 3.37 0.05
N GLY A 8 19.11 2.34 0.56
CA GLY A 8 20.39 2.45 1.23
C GLY A 8 21.54 2.69 0.25
N LEU A 9 22.65 3.24 0.74
CA LEU A 9 23.85 3.47 -0.08
C LEU A 9 24.48 2.16 -0.60
N ASP A 10 24.15 1.04 0.03
CA ASP A 10 24.51 -0.32 -0.36
C ASP A 10 23.56 -0.94 -1.39
N GLY A 11 22.55 -0.20 -1.84
CA GLY A 11 21.49 -0.70 -2.72
C GLY A 11 20.39 -1.47 -2.01
N SER A 12 20.37 -1.51 -0.67
CA SER A 12 19.28 -2.15 0.09
C SER A 12 17.97 -1.36 -0.03
N VAL A 13 16.84 -2.06 -0.21
CA VAL A 13 15.51 -1.44 -0.28
C VAL A 13 14.77 -1.66 1.03
N LYS A 14 14.25 -0.58 1.63
CA LYS A 14 13.52 -0.63 2.90
C LYS A 14 12.18 0.08 2.78
N LEU A 15 11.16 -0.51 3.40
CA LEU A 15 9.86 0.14 3.58
C LEU A 15 9.90 1.04 4.79
N THR A 16 9.30 2.22 4.67
CA THR A 16 9.18 3.23 5.72
C THR A 16 7.72 3.64 5.88
N ASP A 17 7.42 4.36 6.96
CA ASP A 17 6.09 4.88 7.27
C ASP A 17 4.97 3.82 7.33
N PHE A 18 4.86 3.20 8.52
CA PHE A 18 3.82 2.25 8.88
C PHE A 18 2.65 2.93 9.62
N GLY A 19 2.47 4.25 9.52
CA GLY A 19 1.45 4.99 10.28
C GLY A 19 0.01 4.58 9.97
N THR A 20 -0.21 3.90 8.85
CA THR A 20 -1.51 3.35 8.41
C THR A 20 -1.54 1.83 8.38
N ALA A 21 -0.47 1.16 8.81
CA ALA A 21 -0.41 -0.30 8.84
C ALA A 21 -1.38 -0.85 9.89
N ALA A 22 -1.98 -2.00 9.58
CA ALA A 22 -2.94 -2.65 10.46
C ALA A 22 -2.63 -4.14 10.59
N LEU A 23 -2.70 -4.64 11.83
CA LEU A 23 -2.61 -6.07 12.09
C LEU A 23 -4.00 -6.69 11.90
N ILE A 24 -4.07 -7.75 11.11
CA ILE A 24 -5.29 -8.58 11.01
C ILE A 24 -5.27 -9.56 12.19
N PRO A 25 -6.23 -9.48 13.14
CA PRO A 25 -6.26 -10.39 14.28
C PRO A 25 -6.39 -11.84 13.83
N THR A 26 -5.74 -12.80 14.49
CA THR A 26 -5.77 -14.23 14.09
C THR A 26 -7.19 -14.84 14.00
N ARG A 27 -8.16 -14.25 14.70
CA ARG A 27 -9.58 -14.66 14.67
C ARG A 27 -10.38 -14.06 13.50
N GLN A 28 -9.78 -13.16 12.74
CA GLN A 28 -10.36 -12.49 11.58
C GLN A 28 -9.44 -12.70 10.36
N SER A 29 -10.01 -12.76 9.16
CA SER A 29 -9.23 -12.85 7.91
C SER A 29 -9.15 -11.53 7.16
N THR A 30 -9.88 -10.51 7.62
CA THR A 30 -10.10 -9.27 6.88
C THR A 30 -10.27 -8.05 7.78
N LEU A 31 -9.90 -6.89 7.26
CA LEU A 31 -10.16 -5.57 7.80
C LEU A 31 -11.28 -4.87 7.03
N ARG A 32 -11.85 -3.80 7.60
CA ARG A 32 -12.89 -2.97 6.95
C ARG A 32 -12.59 -1.47 7.00
N ALA A 33 -11.49 -1.06 7.64
CA ALA A 33 -11.18 0.34 7.84
C ALA A 33 -10.76 0.99 6.50
N ARG A 34 -11.24 2.21 6.23
CA ARG A 34 -10.77 2.99 5.08
C ARG A 34 -9.51 3.75 5.45
N VAL A 35 -8.36 3.11 5.31
CA VAL A 35 -7.06 3.70 5.65
C VAL A 35 -6.12 3.57 4.45
N GLY A 36 -5.32 4.61 4.21
CA GLY A 36 -4.37 4.68 3.10
C GLY A 36 -4.45 6.00 2.34
N THR A 37 -3.54 6.19 1.38
CA THR A 37 -3.57 7.35 0.49
C THR A 37 -4.42 7.03 -0.73
N HIS A 38 -5.49 7.81 -0.97
CA HIS A 38 -6.57 7.52 -1.94
C HIS A 38 -6.12 6.98 -3.30
N ARG A 39 -5.02 7.48 -3.88
CA ARG A 39 -4.52 7.07 -5.20
C ARG A 39 -3.87 5.68 -5.24
N TRP A 40 -3.36 5.19 -4.11
CA TRP A 40 -2.76 3.84 -4.00
C TRP A 40 -3.73 2.82 -3.42
N MET A 41 -4.94 3.22 -3.04
CA MET A 41 -5.91 2.33 -2.39
C MET A 41 -6.54 1.36 -3.38
N ALA A 42 -6.66 0.10 -2.96
CA ALA A 42 -7.39 -0.92 -3.69
C ALA A 42 -8.90 -0.61 -3.73
N PRO A 43 -9.60 -1.00 -4.80
CA PRO A 43 -11.02 -0.68 -4.97
C PRO A 43 -11.91 -1.25 -3.86
N GLU A 44 -11.57 -2.42 -3.30
CA GLU A 44 -12.27 -3.03 -2.16
C GLU A 44 -12.16 -2.17 -0.89
N VAL A 45 -11.02 -1.51 -0.66
CA VAL A 45 -10.82 -0.59 0.46
C VAL A 45 -11.67 0.66 0.26
N LEU A 46 -11.66 1.23 -0.95
CA LEU A 46 -12.49 2.39 -1.31
C LEU A 46 -14.00 2.09 -1.18
N ARG A 47 -14.42 0.87 -1.48
CA ARG A 47 -15.81 0.41 -1.33
C ARG A 47 -16.16 0.09 0.13
N GLY A 48 -15.19 -0.01 1.04
CA GLY A 48 -15.41 -0.45 2.43
C GLY A 48 -15.78 -1.94 2.53
N THR A 49 -15.39 -2.72 1.52
CA THR A 49 -15.57 -4.18 1.51
C THR A 49 -14.50 -4.82 2.41
N PRO A 50 -14.77 -5.96 3.07
CA PRO A 50 -13.74 -6.68 3.81
C PRO A 50 -12.54 -6.99 2.92
N TYR A 51 -11.34 -6.64 3.37
CA TYR A 51 -10.11 -6.80 2.60
C TYR A 51 -9.01 -7.46 3.43
N GLY A 52 -8.08 -8.13 2.77
CA GLY A 52 -6.93 -8.80 3.40
C GLY A 52 -5.60 -8.25 2.89
N PRO A 53 -4.49 -8.98 3.08
CA PRO A 53 -3.14 -8.52 2.69
C PRO A 53 -2.94 -8.22 1.20
N LYS A 54 -3.89 -8.60 0.33
CA LYS A 54 -3.83 -8.36 -1.12
C LYS A 54 -3.92 -6.87 -1.49
N VAL A 55 -4.43 -6.02 -0.60
CA VAL A 55 -4.49 -4.56 -0.82
C VAL A 55 -3.10 -3.93 -0.91
N ASP A 56 -2.10 -4.52 -0.26
CA ASP A 56 -0.72 -4.06 -0.33
C ASP A 56 -0.09 -4.40 -1.69
N ILE A 57 -0.51 -5.51 -2.31
CA ILE A 57 -0.08 -5.90 -3.66
C ILE A 57 -0.63 -4.94 -4.71
N TRP A 58 -1.89 -4.52 -4.57
CA TRP A 58 -2.47 -3.46 -5.39
C TRP A 58 -1.65 -2.17 -5.26
N SER A 59 -1.41 -1.74 -4.03
CA SER A 59 -0.65 -0.52 -3.73
C SER A 59 0.78 -0.56 -4.28
N LEU A 60 1.41 -1.74 -4.28
CA LEU A 60 2.72 -1.98 -4.90
C LEU A 60 2.65 -1.84 -6.42
N GLY A 61 1.61 -2.37 -7.07
CA GLY A 61 1.40 -2.22 -8.52
C GLY A 61 1.28 -0.75 -8.93
N ILE A 62 0.49 0.04 -8.20
CA ILE A 62 0.39 1.49 -8.43
C ILE A 62 1.73 2.19 -8.21
N THR A 63 2.50 1.76 -7.21
CA THR A 63 3.85 2.30 -6.94
C THR A 63 4.83 1.96 -8.06
N ALA A 64 4.74 0.77 -8.67
CA ALA A 64 5.58 0.41 -9.81
C ALA A 64 5.27 1.26 -11.05
N ILE A 65 3.98 1.52 -11.32
CA ILE A 65 3.55 2.43 -12.39
C ILE A 65 4.09 3.85 -12.13
N GLU A 66 3.93 4.36 -10.91
CA GLU A 66 4.45 5.66 -10.47
C GLU A 66 5.97 5.79 -10.73
N MET A 67 6.74 4.72 -10.47
CA MET A 67 8.18 4.71 -10.70
C MET A 67 8.57 4.68 -12.19
N VAL A 68 7.78 4.00 -13.02
CA VAL A 68 8.04 3.90 -14.47
C VAL A 68 7.67 5.20 -15.18
N GLU A 69 6.54 5.81 -14.81
CA GLU A 69 6.02 7.02 -15.44
C GLU A 69 6.66 8.30 -14.87
N GLY A 70 7.34 8.22 -13.72
CA GLY A 70 8.01 9.36 -13.07
C GLY A 70 7.03 10.39 -12.50
N GLY A 71 5.74 10.05 -12.45
CA GLY A 71 4.65 10.93 -12.07
C GLY A 71 3.54 10.16 -11.35
N LEU A 72 2.59 10.91 -10.80
CA LEU A 72 1.43 10.30 -10.17
C LEU A 72 0.62 9.52 -11.22
N PRO A 73 0.23 8.26 -10.94
CA PRO A 73 -0.71 7.56 -11.79
C PRO A 73 -2.04 8.33 -11.73
N TYR A 74 -2.42 8.89 -12.88
CA TYR A 74 -3.56 9.80 -13.15
C TYR A 74 -3.42 11.25 -12.64
#